data_AF-A0A7X4CCM8-F1
#
_entry.id   AF-A0A7X4CCM8-F1
#
_cell.length_a   1.000
_cell.length_b   1.000
_cell.length_c   1.000
_cell.angle_alpha   90.00
_cell.angle_beta   90.00
_cell.angle_gamma   90.00
#
_symmetry.space_group_name_H-M   'P 1'
#
loop_
_entity.id
_entity.type
_entity.pdbx_description
1 polymer ?
#
loop_
_entity_poly.entity_id
_entity_poly.type
_entity_poly.pdbx_seq_one_letter_code
_entity_poly.pdbx_strand_id
1 'polypeptide(L)'
;MLCGHGSRSNEAVMEFANAVRQIPGYLPKEWELEFGYLEFANPVIRKGLDRLREKGCTKILAIPGMLFAAMHVKNDIPSVLNSYSREHSIPIQFGKELGIDPKLLEASAQRIREVLDKENAYDAIPLSETCLVVIGRGASDPDANSNVSKVARLLQEGMGFGWCEVGYSGVTFPLVEPCLEHVTKLGYRKVVVFPYFLFGGILIDRIYGFTDLIAQRNPEIQFLKASYLNDHPLVLEVFADRAKDILSGDTAMNCSLCKYRTNVLGFEDEVGMKQESHHHHVEGQGASAPGSNVQNCDLCDDFCTGACRLQHTHDHENDHHHHGHHDHHHDHHHHPYPHSKHPLGPESVRKYLKD
;
A
#
# COMPACT_ATOMS: atom_id res chain seq x y z
N MET A 1 -15.87 4.78 10.97
CA MET A 1 -14.67 4.01 11.32
C MET A 1 -13.74 3.97 10.12
N LEU A 2 -12.53 4.52 10.24
CA LEU A 2 -11.48 4.33 9.22
C LEU A 2 -10.53 3.21 9.64
N CYS A 3 -10.43 2.19 8.80
CA CYS A 3 -9.63 0.99 9.05
C CYS A 3 -8.28 1.15 8.34
N GLY A 4 -7.28 1.67 9.04
CA GLY A 4 -5.92 1.76 8.54
C GLY A 4 -5.26 0.38 8.49
N HIS A 5 -4.28 0.20 7.61
CA HIS A 5 -3.43 -0.99 7.62
C HIS A 5 -2.57 -1.01 8.89
N GLY A 6 -1.92 0.12 9.16
CA GLY A 6 -0.91 0.27 10.20
C GLY A 6 0.49 0.11 9.65
N SER A 7 1.46 0.70 10.35
CA SER A 7 2.85 0.74 9.93
C SER A 7 3.74 0.63 11.14
N ARG A 8 4.94 0.08 10.94
CA ARG A 8 6.01 0.17 11.93
C ARG A 8 6.62 1.57 11.96
N SER A 9 6.48 2.37 10.90
CA SER A 9 6.94 3.75 10.88
C SER A 9 5.99 4.67 11.67
N ASN A 10 6.53 5.32 12.70
CA ASN A 10 5.81 6.36 13.45
C ASN A 10 5.33 7.51 12.55
N GLU A 11 6.14 7.90 11.56
CA GLU A 11 5.79 8.94 10.60
C GLU A 11 4.51 8.55 9.84
N ALA A 12 4.49 7.36 9.24
CA ALA A 12 3.32 6.88 8.49
C ALA A 12 2.06 6.77 9.38
N VAL A 13 2.21 6.35 10.64
CA VAL A 13 1.12 6.31 11.63
C VAL A 13 0.61 7.72 11.96
N MET A 14 1.51 8.69 12.12
CA MET A 14 1.14 10.09 12.38
C MET A 14 0.45 10.72 11.17
N GLU A 15 0.93 10.48 9.96
CA GLU A 15 0.30 11.00 8.74
C GLU A 15 -1.11 10.46 8.52
N PHE A 16 -1.33 9.15 8.72
CA PHE A 16 -2.67 8.59 8.68
C PHE A 16 -3.57 9.25 9.72
N ALA A 17 -3.12 9.36 10.97
CA ALA A 17 -3.89 10.02 12.02
C ALA A 17 -4.17 11.50 11.72
N ASN A 18 -3.23 12.21 11.10
CA ASN A 18 -3.40 13.61 10.68
C ASN A 18 -4.45 13.73 9.57
N ALA A 19 -4.40 12.88 8.55
CA ALA A 19 -5.42 12.83 7.50
C ALA A 19 -6.80 12.54 8.09
N VAL A 20 -6.91 11.57 9.01
CA VAL A 20 -8.17 11.26 9.71
C VAL A 20 -8.74 12.47 10.44
N ARG A 21 -7.92 13.30 11.09
CA ARG A 21 -8.39 14.50 11.80
C ARG A 21 -8.98 15.56 10.87
N GLN A 22 -8.65 15.54 9.58
CA GLN A 22 -9.15 16.51 8.59
C GLN A 22 -10.45 16.06 7.91
N ILE A 23 -10.71 14.74 7.84
CA ILE A 23 -11.90 14.15 7.20
C ILE A 23 -13.24 14.68 7.74
N PRO A 24 -13.43 15.01 9.03
CA PRO A 24 -14.69 15.57 9.52
C PRO A 24 -15.15 16.83 8.78
N GLY A 25 -14.23 17.62 8.20
CA GLY A 25 -14.56 18.77 7.37
C GLY A 25 -15.31 18.44 6.08
N TYR A 26 -15.30 17.17 5.66
CA TYR A 26 -15.91 16.66 4.41
C TYR A 26 -17.16 15.79 4.66
N LEU A 27 -17.52 15.59 5.93
CA LEU A 27 -18.60 14.74 6.39
C LEU A 27 -19.72 15.56 7.06
N PRO A 28 -20.95 15.00 7.18
CA PRO A 28 -22.00 15.60 8.01
C PRO A 28 -21.53 15.80 9.46
N LYS A 29 -21.94 16.91 10.08
CA LYS A 29 -21.44 17.33 11.41
C LYS A 29 -21.80 16.36 12.53
N GLU A 30 -22.87 15.60 12.34
CA GLU A 30 -23.40 14.62 13.29
C GLU A 30 -22.71 13.25 13.18
N TRP A 31 -21.78 13.06 12.22
CA TRP A 31 -21.06 11.81 12.08
C TRP A 31 -19.85 11.77 13.00
N GLU A 32 -19.85 10.78 13.90
CA GLU A 32 -18.67 10.45 14.70
C GLU A 32 -17.62 9.73 13.86
N LEU A 33 -16.37 10.19 13.99
CA LEU A 33 -15.22 9.60 13.32
C LEU A 33 -14.22 9.06 14.32
N GLU A 34 -13.89 7.79 14.17
CA GLU A 34 -12.77 7.12 14.82
C GLU A 34 -11.99 6.33 13.77
N PHE A 35 -10.76 5.98 14.13
CA PHE A 35 -9.89 5.13 13.32
C PHE A 35 -9.22 4.06 14.17
N GLY A 36 -8.69 3.06 13.48
CA GLY A 36 -7.79 2.08 14.07
C GLY A 36 -7.06 1.30 13.00
N TYR A 37 -6.00 0.63 13.41
CA TYR A 37 -5.12 -0.13 12.53
C TYR A 37 -5.40 -1.62 12.60
N LEU A 38 -5.24 -2.29 11.47
CA LEU A 38 -5.31 -3.74 11.38
C LEU A 38 -4.11 -4.38 12.09
N GLU A 39 -2.90 -3.83 11.90
CA GLU A 39 -1.66 -4.39 12.45
C GLU A 39 -0.63 -3.31 12.81
N PHE A 40 0.43 -3.69 13.54
CA PHE A 40 1.63 -2.91 13.88
C PHE A 40 1.45 -1.63 14.70
N ALA A 41 0.31 -0.96 14.67
CA ALA A 41 0.12 0.34 15.28
C ALA A 41 -1.13 0.35 16.18
N ASN A 42 -1.13 1.29 17.12
CA ASN A 42 -2.27 1.56 18.00
C ASN A 42 -2.90 2.91 17.64
N PRO A 43 -4.22 3.08 17.84
CA PRO A 43 -5.17 2.08 18.34
C PRO A 43 -5.50 0.99 17.30
N VAL A 44 -5.73 -0.25 17.74
CA VAL A 44 -6.26 -1.31 16.85
C VAL A 44 -7.72 -1.04 16.46
N ILE A 45 -8.19 -1.61 15.34
CA ILE A 45 -9.56 -1.42 14.82
C ILE A 45 -10.63 -1.64 15.90
N ARG A 46 -10.52 -2.72 16.69
CA ARG A 46 -11.47 -3.00 17.78
C ARG A 46 -11.60 -1.85 18.77
N LYS A 47 -10.49 -1.20 19.14
CA LYS A 47 -10.51 -0.08 20.08
C LYS A 47 -11.17 1.17 19.51
N GLY A 48 -11.00 1.42 18.20
CA GLY A 48 -11.74 2.48 17.50
C GLY A 48 -13.25 2.21 17.46
N LEU A 49 -13.65 0.95 17.26
CA LEU A 49 -15.07 0.54 17.31
C LEU A 49 -15.67 0.70 18.71
N ASP A 50 -14.92 0.34 19.77
CA ASP A 50 -15.37 0.55 21.15
C ASP A 50 -15.65 2.02 21.45
N ARG A 51 -14.77 2.92 21.01
CA ARG A 51 -14.98 4.37 21.17
C ARG A 51 -16.23 4.86 20.46
N LEU A 52 -16.51 4.38 19.24
CA LEU A 52 -17.75 4.73 18.54
C LEU A 52 -18.98 4.25 19.31
N ARG A 53 -18.95 3.03 19.86
CA ARG A 53 -20.03 2.48 20.67
C ARG A 53 -20.21 3.28 21.97
N GLU A 54 -19.12 3.61 22.67
CA GLU A 54 -19.12 4.42 23.90
C GLU A 54 -19.69 5.84 23.66
N LYS A 55 -19.50 6.39 22.46
CA LYS A 55 -20.12 7.64 21.99
C LYS A 55 -21.61 7.51 21.62
N GLY A 56 -22.20 6.31 21.72
CA GLY A 56 -23.61 6.06 21.44
C GLY A 56 -23.93 5.78 19.96
N CYS A 57 -22.93 5.50 19.12
CA CYS A 57 -23.20 5.11 17.72
C CYS A 57 -23.94 3.77 17.69
N THR A 58 -25.12 3.73 17.06
CA THR A 58 -25.94 2.52 16.91
C THR A 58 -25.74 1.81 15.57
N LYS A 59 -25.01 2.44 14.65
CA LYS A 59 -24.65 1.92 13.33
C LYS A 59 -23.26 2.47 12.96
N ILE A 60 -22.40 1.61 12.40
CA ILE A 60 -21.04 2.00 12.02
C ILE A 60 -20.85 1.84 10.52
N LEU A 61 -20.33 2.89 9.88
CA LEU A 61 -19.82 2.85 8.51
C LEU A 61 -18.30 2.65 8.58
N ALA A 62 -17.79 1.56 8.03
CA ALA A 62 -16.38 1.20 8.05
C ALA A 62 -15.78 1.34 6.64
N ILE A 63 -14.69 2.11 6.53
CA ILE A 63 -14.00 2.36 5.27
C ILE A 63 -12.55 1.87 5.38
N PRO A 64 -12.07 1.05 4.44
CA PRO A 64 -10.68 0.66 4.40
C PRO A 64 -9.79 1.83 3.97
N GLY A 65 -8.78 2.13 4.78
CA GLY A 65 -7.72 3.12 4.54
C GLY A 65 -6.69 2.68 3.51
N MET A 66 -7.14 2.15 2.37
CA MET A 66 -6.30 1.55 1.34
C MET A 66 -6.66 2.06 -0.05
N LEU A 67 -5.66 2.17 -0.93
CA LEU A 67 -5.86 2.55 -2.33
C LEU A 67 -6.53 1.42 -3.12
N PHE A 68 -6.08 0.18 -2.95
CA PHE A 68 -6.58 -0.96 -3.74
C PHE A 68 -6.97 -2.15 -2.86
N ALA A 69 -7.98 -2.91 -3.31
CA ALA A 69 -8.42 -4.11 -2.62
C ALA A 69 -7.54 -5.32 -2.96
N ALA A 70 -6.76 -5.75 -1.98
CA ALA A 70 -6.07 -7.04 -1.94
C ALA A 70 -6.51 -7.82 -0.69
N MET A 71 -5.68 -8.73 -0.17
CA MET A 71 -5.98 -9.58 0.99
C MET A 71 -6.60 -8.84 2.18
N HIS A 72 -6.05 -7.71 2.63
CA HIS A 72 -6.57 -7.01 3.82
C HIS A 72 -7.99 -6.46 3.67
N VAL A 73 -8.31 -5.92 2.49
CA VAL A 73 -9.64 -5.39 2.20
C VAL A 73 -10.61 -6.54 1.90
N LYS A 74 -10.13 -7.59 1.22
CA LYS A 74 -10.95 -8.73 0.78
C LYS A 74 -11.19 -9.76 1.90
N ASN A 75 -10.33 -9.86 2.92
CA ASN A 75 -10.37 -10.92 3.94
C ASN A 75 -10.25 -10.39 5.38
N ASP A 76 -9.11 -9.77 5.73
CA ASP A 76 -8.76 -9.54 7.14
C ASP A 76 -9.70 -8.54 7.83
N ILE A 77 -9.89 -7.36 7.24
CA ILE A 77 -10.77 -6.32 7.81
C ILE A 77 -12.23 -6.81 7.89
N PRO A 78 -12.82 -7.38 6.82
CA PRO A 78 -14.14 -7.99 6.92
C PRO A 78 -14.26 -9.00 8.06
N SER A 79 -13.25 -9.85 8.29
CA SER A 79 -13.25 -10.83 9.39
C SER A 79 -13.31 -10.16 10.77
N VAL A 80 -12.49 -9.12 10.99
CA VAL A 80 -12.47 -8.34 12.24
C VAL A 80 -13.82 -7.64 12.46
N LEU A 81 -14.35 -6.96 11.44
CA LEU A 81 -15.60 -6.20 11.53
C LEU A 81 -16.81 -7.11 11.76
N ASN A 82 -16.89 -8.22 11.04
CA ASN A 82 -17.98 -9.20 11.19
C ASN A 82 -17.98 -9.84 12.58
N SER A 83 -16.79 -10.14 13.12
CA SER A 83 -16.65 -10.68 14.46
C SER A 83 -17.10 -9.69 15.52
N TYR A 84 -16.66 -8.43 15.43
CA TYR A 84 -17.07 -7.36 16.35
C TYR A 84 -18.58 -7.09 16.27
N SER A 85 -19.15 -7.06 15.06
CA SER A 85 -20.58 -6.83 14.83
C SER A 85 -21.44 -7.91 15.51
N ARG A 86 -21.05 -9.19 15.41
CA ARG A 86 -21.73 -10.30 16.09
C ARG A 86 -21.60 -10.21 17.61
N GLU A 87 -20.39 -9.95 18.10
CA GLU A 87 -20.08 -9.88 19.54
C GLU A 87 -20.90 -8.80 20.26
N HIS A 88 -21.09 -7.65 19.61
CA HIS A 88 -21.73 -6.49 20.25
C HIS A 88 -23.10 -6.13 19.68
N SER A 89 -23.65 -6.95 18.77
CA SER A 89 -24.97 -6.72 18.14
C SER A 89 -25.11 -5.32 17.52
N ILE A 90 -24.02 -4.78 16.96
CA ILE A 90 -24.00 -3.46 16.30
C ILE A 90 -23.86 -3.64 14.79
N PRO A 91 -24.77 -3.08 13.96
CA PRO A 91 -24.64 -3.12 12.51
C PRO A 91 -23.39 -2.37 12.03
N ILE A 92 -22.52 -3.08 11.31
CA ILE A 92 -21.37 -2.50 10.62
C ILE A 92 -21.53 -2.70 9.13
N GLN A 93 -21.51 -1.62 8.36
CA GLN A 93 -21.48 -1.66 6.90
C GLN A 93 -20.07 -1.32 6.42
N PHE A 94 -19.53 -2.16 5.55
CA PHE A 94 -18.19 -2.01 5.00
C PHE A 94 -18.24 -1.46 3.58
N GLY A 95 -17.50 -0.39 3.32
CA GLY A 95 -17.39 0.24 2.00
C GLY A 95 -16.24 -0.34 1.17
N LYS A 96 -16.22 0.04 -0.11
CA LYS A 96 -15.09 -0.23 -1.02
C LYS A 96 -13.87 0.63 -0.64
N GLU A 97 -12.71 0.21 -1.10
CA GLU A 97 -11.45 0.96 -1.06
C GLU A 97 -11.51 2.27 -1.83
N LEU A 98 -10.49 3.12 -1.69
CA LEU A 98 -10.44 4.39 -2.43
C LEU A 98 -10.46 4.14 -3.96
N GLY A 99 -9.79 3.10 -4.42
CA GLY A 99 -9.89 2.58 -5.78
C GLY A 99 -9.27 3.50 -6.81
N ILE A 100 -9.84 3.45 -8.01
CA ILE A 100 -9.49 4.36 -9.11
C ILE A 100 -10.58 5.43 -9.17
N ASP A 101 -10.19 6.65 -8.87
CA ASP A 101 -11.09 7.79 -8.74
C ASP A 101 -10.49 9.00 -9.45
N PRO A 102 -11.27 9.76 -10.24
CA PRO A 102 -10.79 10.98 -10.89
C PRO A 102 -10.12 11.97 -9.93
N LYS A 103 -10.58 12.05 -8.67
CA LYS A 103 -9.99 12.92 -7.65
C LYS A 103 -8.58 12.48 -7.24
N LEU A 104 -8.33 11.17 -7.17
CA LEU A 104 -6.99 10.64 -6.90
C LEU A 104 -6.05 10.82 -8.08
N LEU A 105 -6.56 10.71 -9.31
CA LEU A 105 -5.78 11.00 -10.52
C LEU A 105 -5.40 12.47 -10.58
N GLU A 106 -6.33 13.38 -10.27
CA GLU A 106 -6.02 14.81 -10.23
C GLU A 106 -5.04 15.15 -9.08
N ALA A 107 -5.21 14.55 -7.89
CA ALA A 107 -4.23 14.69 -6.80
C ALA A 107 -2.83 14.22 -7.23
N SER A 108 -2.77 13.08 -7.92
CA SER A 108 -1.51 12.54 -8.47
C SER A 108 -0.89 13.49 -9.49
N ALA A 109 -1.70 14.01 -10.42
CA ALA A 109 -1.25 14.96 -11.42
C ALA A 109 -0.73 16.24 -10.78
N GLN A 110 -1.35 16.74 -9.70
CA GLN A 110 -0.85 17.89 -8.95
C GLN A 110 0.52 17.63 -8.32
N ARG A 111 0.72 16.48 -7.66
CA ARG A 111 2.05 16.10 -7.12
C ARG A 111 3.13 16.01 -8.18
N ILE A 112 2.78 15.51 -9.37
CA ILE A 112 3.70 15.40 -10.50
C ILE A 112 4.01 16.78 -11.10
N ARG A 113 3.00 17.64 -11.29
CA ARG A 113 3.19 19.02 -11.78
C ARG A 113 4.07 19.84 -10.83
N GLU A 114 3.88 19.69 -9.51
CA GLU A 114 4.68 20.39 -8.50
C GLU A 114 6.20 20.23 -8.69
N VAL A 115 6.68 19.05 -9.09
CA VAL A 115 8.12 18.82 -9.34
C VAL A 115 8.56 19.20 -10.74
N LEU A 116 7.68 19.08 -11.73
CA LEU A 116 7.95 19.56 -13.09
C LEU A 116 8.10 21.08 -13.13
N ASP A 117 7.20 21.81 -12.45
CA ASP A 117 7.17 23.27 -12.46
C ASP A 117 8.37 23.88 -11.71
N LYS A 118 8.84 23.22 -10.64
CA LYS A 118 10.06 23.63 -9.92
C LYS A 118 11.32 23.56 -10.78
N GLU A 119 11.40 22.56 -11.67
CA GLU A 119 12.58 22.33 -12.50
C GLU A 119 12.56 23.04 -13.85
N ASN A 120 11.38 23.22 -14.44
CA ASN A 120 11.22 23.92 -15.73
C ASN A 120 11.56 25.42 -15.66
N ALA A 121 11.96 25.94 -14.50
CA ALA A 121 12.42 27.32 -14.33
C ALA A 121 13.72 27.63 -15.09
N TYR A 122 14.52 26.63 -15.49
CA TYR A 122 15.87 26.83 -16.05
C TYR A 122 16.13 26.18 -17.43
N ASP A 123 15.58 24.98 -17.71
CA ASP A 123 15.61 24.33 -19.04
C ASP A 123 14.51 23.26 -19.13
N ALA A 124 13.46 23.52 -19.92
CA ALA A 124 12.25 22.68 -19.91
C ALA A 124 12.35 21.53 -20.92
N ILE A 125 12.71 20.33 -20.44
CA ILE A 125 12.53 19.08 -21.20
C ILE A 125 11.03 18.81 -21.39
N PRO A 126 10.53 18.66 -22.64
CA PRO A 126 9.12 18.39 -22.92
C PRO A 126 8.61 17.09 -22.29
N LEU A 127 7.31 17.02 -22.01
CA LEU A 127 6.69 15.79 -21.49
C LEU A 127 6.80 14.62 -22.47
N SER A 128 6.79 14.87 -23.79
CA SER A 128 7.04 13.85 -24.81
C SER A 128 8.45 13.24 -24.78
N GLU A 129 9.41 13.89 -24.12
CA GLU A 129 10.77 13.40 -23.87
C GLU A 129 10.96 12.96 -22.40
N THR A 130 9.86 12.85 -21.65
CA THR A 130 9.84 12.48 -20.23
C THR A 130 9.09 11.16 -20.01
N CYS A 131 9.69 10.23 -19.27
CA CYS A 131 9.04 9.00 -18.81
C CYS A 131 8.44 9.19 -17.42
N LEU A 132 7.18 8.82 -17.23
CA LEU A 132 6.56 8.73 -15.91
C LEU A 132 6.73 7.33 -15.34
N VAL A 133 7.30 7.20 -14.14
CA VAL A 133 7.41 5.92 -13.43
C VAL A 133 6.48 5.95 -12.23
N VAL A 134 5.41 5.16 -12.27
CA VAL A 134 4.46 5.05 -11.16
C VAL A 134 4.82 3.84 -10.32
N ILE A 135 5.15 4.07 -9.05
CA ILE A 135 5.51 3.01 -8.12
C ILE A 135 4.36 2.73 -7.17
N GLY A 136 3.86 1.50 -7.17
CA GLY A 136 2.92 0.99 -6.17
C GLY A 136 3.61 0.20 -5.06
N ARG A 137 2.87 -0.21 -4.02
CA ARG A 137 3.37 -1.18 -3.01
C ARG A 137 3.63 -2.55 -3.62
N GLY A 138 2.72 -2.97 -4.49
CA GLY A 138 2.60 -4.35 -4.95
C GLY A 138 1.83 -5.22 -3.96
N ALA A 139 1.13 -6.22 -4.48
CA ALA A 139 0.39 -7.22 -3.73
C ALA A 139 0.56 -8.60 -4.37
N SER A 140 0.21 -9.65 -3.63
CA SER A 140 0.01 -10.99 -4.19
C SER A 140 -1.30 -11.12 -4.97
N ASP A 141 -2.09 -10.04 -5.06
CA ASP A 141 -3.33 -9.97 -5.80
C ASP A 141 -3.10 -9.20 -7.12
N PRO A 142 -3.19 -9.87 -8.28
CA PRO A 142 -2.93 -9.24 -9.57
C PRO A 142 -3.96 -8.16 -9.93
N ASP A 143 -5.19 -8.23 -9.41
CA ASP A 143 -6.22 -7.19 -9.65
C ASP A 143 -5.79 -5.86 -9.02
N ALA A 144 -5.27 -5.89 -7.79
CA ALA A 144 -4.71 -4.71 -7.13
C ALA A 144 -3.49 -4.14 -7.88
N ASN A 145 -2.61 -5.00 -8.39
CA ASN A 145 -1.45 -4.59 -9.18
C ASN A 145 -1.86 -3.95 -10.52
N SER A 146 -2.85 -4.52 -11.21
CA SER A 146 -3.38 -3.99 -12.47
C SER A 146 -3.95 -2.58 -12.36
N ASN A 147 -4.46 -2.22 -11.17
CA ASN A 147 -4.96 -0.87 -10.92
C ASN A 147 -3.84 0.18 -10.90
N VAL A 148 -2.62 -0.17 -10.47
CA VAL A 148 -1.45 0.72 -10.59
C VAL A 148 -1.15 0.99 -12.06
N SER A 149 -1.18 -0.03 -12.91
CA SER A 149 -1.00 0.12 -14.36
C SER A 149 -2.08 0.98 -14.99
N LYS A 150 -3.33 0.85 -14.53
CA LYS A 150 -4.43 1.71 -15.00
C LYS A 150 -4.21 3.18 -14.58
N VAL A 151 -3.79 3.43 -13.35
CA VAL A 151 -3.41 4.78 -12.89
C VAL A 151 -2.28 5.36 -13.73
N ALA A 152 -1.20 4.60 -13.93
CA ALA A 152 -0.07 5.04 -14.73
C ALA A 152 -0.47 5.41 -16.17
N ARG A 153 -1.30 4.56 -16.80
CA ARG A 153 -1.80 4.80 -18.15
C ARG A 153 -2.68 6.06 -18.23
N LEU A 154 -3.58 6.26 -17.27
CA LEU A 154 -4.46 7.42 -17.23
C LEU A 154 -3.66 8.72 -17.00
N LEU A 155 -2.63 8.69 -16.15
CA LEU A 155 -1.75 9.83 -15.94
C LEU A 155 -0.87 10.12 -17.16
N GLN A 156 -0.34 9.07 -17.81
CA GLN A 156 0.47 9.21 -19.01
C GLN A 156 -0.30 9.94 -20.13
N GLU A 157 -1.46 9.40 -20.52
CA GLU A 157 -2.26 9.99 -21.60
C GLU A 157 -2.88 11.32 -21.18
N GLY A 158 -3.31 11.44 -19.92
CA GLY A 158 -3.95 12.65 -19.41
C GLY A 158 -3.00 13.84 -19.29
N MET A 159 -1.70 13.60 -19.04
CA MET A 159 -0.70 14.66 -18.89
C MET A 159 0.19 14.84 -20.14
N GLY A 160 0.26 13.84 -21.02
CA GLY A 160 1.06 13.91 -22.26
C GLY A 160 2.51 13.46 -22.11
N PHE A 161 2.80 12.53 -21.19
CA PHE A 161 4.13 11.93 -21.07
C PHE A 161 4.46 11.06 -22.29
N GLY A 162 5.73 11.04 -22.70
CA GLY A 162 6.20 10.22 -23.81
C GLY A 162 6.02 8.72 -23.56
N TRP A 163 6.16 8.30 -22.30
CA TRP A 163 5.91 6.93 -21.85
C TRP A 163 5.56 6.85 -20.37
N CYS A 164 5.05 5.71 -19.93
CA CYS A 164 5.05 5.35 -18.53
C CYS A 164 5.54 3.92 -18.28
N GLU A 165 6.19 3.73 -17.13
CA GLU A 165 6.55 2.42 -16.60
C GLU A 165 5.93 2.22 -15.21
N VAL A 166 5.67 0.96 -14.85
CA VAL A 166 5.09 0.60 -13.56
C VAL A 166 6.06 -0.28 -12.80
N GLY A 167 6.37 0.13 -11.58
CA GLY A 167 7.19 -0.64 -10.65
C GLY A 167 6.52 -0.81 -9.29
N TYR A 168 7.15 -1.62 -8.44
CA TYR A 168 6.63 -1.94 -7.11
C TYR A 168 7.71 -1.83 -6.04
N SER A 169 7.32 -1.56 -4.79
CA SER A 169 8.28 -1.39 -3.70
C SER A 169 8.64 -2.67 -2.96
N GLY A 170 7.91 -3.79 -3.12
CA GLY A 170 8.35 -5.04 -2.48
C GLY A 170 7.69 -6.37 -2.86
N VAL A 171 6.37 -6.46 -3.11
CA VAL A 171 5.70 -7.79 -3.15
C VAL A 171 5.75 -8.46 -4.52
N THR A 172 5.52 -7.68 -5.57
CA THR A 172 5.48 -8.15 -6.96
C THR A 172 6.56 -7.45 -7.78
N PHE A 173 6.65 -7.74 -9.07
CA PHE A 173 7.72 -7.31 -9.94
C PHE A 173 7.21 -6.44 -11.11
N PRO A 174 8.06 -5.58 -11.69
CA PRO A 174 9.45 -5.29 -11.30
C PRO A 174 9.54 -4.43 -10.02
N LEU A 175 10.56 -4.66 -9.19
CA LEU A 175 10.89 -3.78 -8.07
C LEU A 175 11.50 -2.45 -8.55
N VAL A 176 11.60 -1.47 -7.65
CA VAL A 176 12.05 -0.10 -7.96
C VAL A 176 13.35 -0.06 -8.77
N GLU A 177 14.41 -0.71 -8.30
CA GLU A 177 15.71 -0.71 -8.99
C GLU A 177 15.63 -1.33 -10.40
N PRO A 178 15.18 -2.60 -10.60
CA PRO A 178 15.08 -3.17 -11.93
C PRO A 178 14.10 -2.42 -12.85
N CYS A 179 13.03 -1.83 -12.29
CA CYS A 179 12.11 -0.97 -13.04
C CYS A 179 12.84 0.26 -13.58
N LEU A 180 13.59 0.97 -12.75
CA LEU A 180 14.32 2.17 -13.16
C LEU A 180 15.49 1.82 -14.09
N GLU A 181 16.20 0.71 -13.87
CA GLU A 181 17.23 0.19 -14.79
C GLU A 181 16.67 -0.17 -16.17
N HIS A 182 15.40 -0.55 -16.27
CA HIS A 182 14.74 -0.72 -17.57
C HIS A 182 14.48 0.64 -18.23
N VAL A 183 13.93 1.59 -17.47
CA VAL A 183 13.58 2.92 -17.96
C VAL A 183 14.78 3.67 -18.53
N THR A 184 15.97 3.53 -17.94
CA THR A 184 17.19 4.19 -18.46
C THR A 184 17.56 3.74 -19.87
N LYS A 185 17.10 2.56 -20.30
CA LYS A 185 17.37 1.99 -21.64
C LYS A 185 16.37 2.47 -22.70
N LEU A 186 15.31 3.18 -22.31
CA LEU A 186 14.24 3.62 -23.21
C LEU A 186 14.54 4.94 -23.94
N GLY A 187 15.62 5.63 -23.58
CA GLY A 187 16.09 6.84 -24.28
C GLY A 187 15.39 8.15 -23.90
N TYR A 188 14.64 8.19 -22.79
CA TYR A 188 14.04 9.42 -22.27
C TYR A 188 15.08 10.27 -21.53
N ARG A 189 15.03 11.59 -21.71
CA ARG A 189 15.98 12.54 -21.09
C ARG A 189 15.63 12.88 -19.65
N LYS A 190 14.34 12.74 -19.29
CA LYS A 190 13.82 12.99 -17.95
C LYS A 190 12.95 11.83 -17.50
N VAL A 191 13.05 11.48 -16.23
CA VAL A 191 12.24 10.46 -15.56
C VAL A 191 11.60 11.09 -14.34
N VAL A 192 10.27 11.04 -14.24
CA VAL A 192 9.54 11.43 -13.03
C VAL A 192 9.12 10.18 -12.29
N VAL A 193 9.63 9.97 -11.09
CA VAL A 193 9.26 8.87 -10.20
C VAL A 193 8.16 9.34 -9.26
N PHE A 194 6.98 8.75 -9.38
CA PHE A 194 5.80 9.06 -8.59
C PHE A 194 5.37 7.86 -7.73
N PRO A 195 5.54 7.93 -6.40
CA PRO A 195 5.00 6.92 -5.50
C PRO A 195 3.48 7.08 -5.36
N TYR A 196 2.70 6.11 -5.86
CA TYR A 196 1.24 6.07 -5.67
C TYR A 196 0.90 5.46 -4.30
N PHE A 197 1.13 6.25 -3.25
CA PHE A 197 0.97 5.89 -1.85
C PHE A 197 0.17 6.95 -1.10
N LEU A 198 -0.57 6.53 -0.08
CA LEU A 198 -1.25 7.46 0.81
C LEU A 198 -0.32 8.07 1.84
N PHE A 199 0.65 7.33 2.38
CA PHE A 199 1.48 7.79 3.50
C PHE A 199 2.94 7.39 3.29
N GLY A 200 3.82 8.10 4.00
CA GLY A 200 5.27 8.00 3.98
C GLY A 200 5.85 6.79 4.69
N GLY A 201 7.03 7.00 5.27
CA GLY A 201 7.84 5.99 5.92
C GLY A 201 8.66 5.13 4.96
N ILE A 202 9.11 4.00 5.47
CA ILE A 202 10.24 3.23 4.92
C ILE A 202 10.11 2.80 3.45
N LEU A 203 8.90 2.66 2.94
CA LEU A 203 8.66 2.29 1.54
C LEU A 203 8.89 3.48 0.61
N ILE A 204 8.56 4.70 1.03
CA ILE A 204 8.88 5.91 0.27
C ILE A 204 10.38 6.15 0.29
N ASP A 205 11.02 6.01 1.46
CA ASP A 205 12.49 6.11 1.58
C ASP A 205 13.20 5.14 0.64
N ARG A 206 12.71 3.90 0.54
CA ARG A 206 13.21 2.90 -0.41
C ARG A 206 13.10 3.37 -1.86
N ILE A 207 11.94 3.90 -2.25
CA ILE A 207 11.70 4.34 -3.63
C ILE A 207 12.68 5.47 -3.99
N TYR A 208 12.80 6.45 -3.11
CA TYR A 208 13.70 7.58 -3.32
C TYR A 208 15.16 7.18 -3.27
N GLY A 209 15.57 6.31 -2.35
CA GLY A 209 16.95 5.81 -2.27
C GLY A 209 17.38 5.03 -3.51
N PHE A 210 16.51 4.15 -4.03
CA PHE A 210 16.79 3.49 -5.32
C PHE A 210 16.75 4.47 -6.50
N THR A 211 15.91 5.49 -6.46
CA THR A 211 15.91 6.55 -7.49
C THR A 211 17.24 7.30 -7.50
N ASP A 212 17.75 7.68 -6.33
CA ASP A 212 19.04 8.37 -6.20
C ASP A 212 20.21 7.47 -6.65
N LEU A 213 20.18 6.19 -6.30
CA LEU A 213 21.17 5.21 -6.74
C LEU A 213 21.22 5.08 -8.27
N ILE A 214 20.06 5.00 -8.93
CA ILE A 214 20.00 4.90 -10.39
C ILE A 214 20.36 6.22 -11.06
N ALA A 215 19.96 7.36 -10.50
CA ALA A 215 20.36 8.68 -10.99
C ALA A 215 21.88 8.86 -10.98
N GLN A 216 22.56 8.42 -9.90
CA GLN A 216 24.02 8.45 -9.82
C GLN A 216 24.72 7.62 -10.90
N ARG A 217 24.10 6.50 -11.32
CA ARG A 217 24.62 5.62 -12.37
C ARG A 217 24.36 6.14 -13.80
N ASN A 218 23.44 7.10 -13.97
CA ASN A 218 22.98 7.60 -15.28
C ASN A 218 22.92 9.15 -15.24
N PRO A 219 24.07 9.85 -15.08
CA PRO A 219 24.11 11.30 -14.89
C PRO A 219 23.57 12.13 -16.06
N GLU A 220 23.40 11.52 -17.22
CA GLU A 220 22.80 12.13 -18.42
C GLU A 220 21.27 12.18 -18.39
N ILE A 221 20.62 11.44 -17.49
CA ILE A 221 19.16 11.40 -17.34
C ILE A 221 18.76 12.21 -16.11
N GLN A 222 17.82 13.14 -16.26
CA GLN A 222 17.28 13.90 -15.14
C GLN A 222 16.22 13.07 -14.40
N PHE A 223 16.43 12.78 -13.12
CA PHE A 223 15.45 12.10 -12.27
C PHE A 223 14.76 13.08 -11.32
N LEU A 224 13.42 13.12 -11.36
CA LEU A 224 12.59 13.92 -10.46
C LEU A 224 11.78 13.00 -9.54
N LYS A 225 11.77 13.30 -8.25
CA LYS A 225 11.02 12.55 -7.22
C LYS A 225 9.76 13.33 -6.86
N ALA A 226 8.62 12.94 -7.41
CA ALA A 226 7.33 13.53 -7.04
C ALA A 226 6.93 13.10 -5.63
N SER A 227 6.25 13.97 -4.89
CA SER A 227 5.66 13.59 -3.60
C SER A 227 4.52 12.58 -3.79
N TYR A 228 4.23 11.80 -2.76
CA TYR A 228 3.09 10.90 -2.71
C TYR A 228 1.79 11.66 -2.36
N LEU A 229 0.66 10.95 -2.29
CA LEU A 229 -0.66 11.59 -2.13
C LEU A 229 -0.79 12.33 -0.79
N ASN A 230 -0.45 11.67 0.33
CA ASN A 230 -0.60 12.22 1.68
C ASN A 230 -2.04 12.69 1.97
N ASP A 231 -2.19 13.72 2.78
CA ASP A 231 -3.42 14.38 3.16
C ASP A 231 -3.94 15.38 2.11
N HIS A 232 -3.62 15.16 0.83
CA HIS A 232 -4.11 16.00 -0.26
C HIS A 232 -5.64 16.16 -0.18
N PRO A 233 -6.22 17.37 -0.31
CA PRO A 233 -7.65 17.60 -0.12
C PRO A 233 -8.56 16.63 -0.89
N LEU A 234 -8.25 16.38 -2.16
CA LEU A 234 -8.96 15.42 -2.99
C LEU A 234 -8.91 13.97 -2.48
N VAL A 235 -7.88 13.56 -1.74
CA VAL A 235 -7.81 12.25 -1.08
C VAL A 235 -8.80 12.20 0.10
N LEU A 236 -8.85 13.27 0.90
CA LEU A 236 -9.79 13.40 2.02
C LEU A 236 -11.24 13.42 1.54
N GLU A 237 -11.50 14.05 0.40
CA GLU A 237 -12.79 13.99 -0.27
C GLU A 237 -13.18 12.56 -0.67
N VAL A 238 -12.26 11.80 -1.26
CA VAL A 238 -12.56 10.40 -1.66
C VAL A 238 -12.85 9.55 -0.42
N PHE A 239 -12.14 9.74 0.69
CA PHE A 239 -12.50 9.08 1.95
C PHE A 239 -13.94 9.38 2.38
N ALA A 240 -14.34 10.65 2.31
CA ALA A 240 -15.69 11.06 2.64
C ALA A 240 -16.74 10.51 1.66
N ASP A 241 -16.41 10.46 0.37
CA ASP A 241 -17.26 9.89 -0.67
C ASP A 241 -17.48 8.40 -0.43
N ARG A 242 -16.43 7.63 -0.12
CA ARG A 242 -16.56 6.20 0.21
C ARG A 242 -17.48 5.96 1.41
N ALA A 243 -17.46 6.85 2.40
CA ALA A 243 -18.39 6.78 3.52
C ALA A 243 -19.85 7.06 3.11
N LYS A 244 -20.07 7.99 2.17
CA LYS A 244 -21.40 8.29 1.61
C LYS A 244 -21.90 7.19 0.68
N ASP A 245 -21.00 6.57 -0.10
CA ASP A 245 -21.30 5.45 -1.01
C ASP A 245 -21.94 4.26 -0.28
N ILE A 246 -21.56 4.04 0.99
CA ILE A 246 -22.21 3.01 1.82
C ILE A 246 -23.71 3.26 1.96
N LEU A 247 -24.12 4.53 2.09
CA LEU A 247 -25.52 4.89 2.28
C LEU A 247 -26.34 4.81 1.00
N SER A 248 -25.71 5.02 -0.17
CA SER A 248 -26.34 4.84 -1.48
C SER A 248 -26.32 3.39 -1.97
N GLY A 249 -25.54 2.52 -1.33
CA GLY A 249 -25.37 1.12 -1.70
C GLY A 249 -24.30 0.88 -2.77
N ASP A 250 -23.51 1.89 -3.13
CA ASP A 250 -22.37 1.77 -4.05
C ASP A 250 -21.12 1.23 -3.34
N THR A 251 -21.22 0.02 -2.80
CA THR A 251 -20.13 -0.65 -2.06
C THR A 251 -19.50 -1.80 -2.82
N ALA A 252 -19.90 -2.00 -4.09
CA ALA A 252 -19.40 -3.10 -4.90
C ALA A 252 -17.90 -2.90 -5.21
N MET A 253 -17.07 -3.81 -4.70
CA MET A 253 -15.68 -3.97 -5.14
C MET A 253 -15.64 -4.77 -6.46
N ASN A 254 -14.50 -4.75 -7.16
CA ASN A 254 -14.31 -5.56 -8.38
C ASN A 254 -14.34 -7.07 -8.06
N CYS A 255 -15.53 -7.64 -8.00
CA CYS A 255 -15.72 -9.07 -7.73
C CYS A 255 -15.51 -9.92 -9.00
N SER A 256 -15.56 -9.32 -10.18
CA SER A 256 -15.47 -10.02 -11.47
C SER A 256 -14.10 -10.67 -11.69
N LEU A 257 -13.04 -10.11 -11.08
CA LEU A 257 -11.67 -10.63 -11.15
C LEU A 257 -11.14 -11.01 -9.77
N CYS A 258 -12.03 -11.24 -8.80
CA CYS A 258 -11.61 -11.63 -7.46
C CYS A 258 -11.14 -13.08 -7.46
N LYS A 259 -9.84 -13.30 -7.24
CA LYS A 259 -9.21 -14.64 -7.18
C LYS A 259 -9.80 -15.59 -6.13
N TYR A 260 -10.50 -15.05 -5.13
CA TYR A 260 -11.21 -15.86 -4.13
C TYR A 260 -12.60 -16.35 -4.59
N ARG A 261 -13.15 -15.79 -5.68
CA ARG A 261 -14.53 -16.05 -6.14
C ARG A 261 -14.63 -16.70 -7.51
N THR A 262 -13.61 -16.54 -8.35
CA THR A 262 -13.57 -17.07 -9.71
C THR A 262 -12.14 -17.47 -10.06
N ASN A 263 -12.00 -18.40 -11.00
CA ASN A 263 -10.70 -18.81 -11.50
C ASN A 263 -10.02 -17.61 -12.18
N VAL A 264 -8.89 -17.20 -11.61
CA VAL A 264 -7.96 -16.21 -12.17
C VAL A 264 -6.67 -16.95 -12.49
N LEU A 265 -6.12 -16.73 -13.68
CA LEU A 265 -4.93 -17.44 -14.19
C LEU A 265 -3.77 -17.38 -13.19
N GLY A 266 -3.31 -18.56 -12.76
CA GLY A 266 -2.18 -18.71 -11.81
C GLY A 266 -2.56 -18.57 -10.33
N PHE A 267 -3.85 -18.45 -10.02
CA PHE A 267 -4.40 -18.32 -8.67
C PHE A 267 -5.62 -19.25 -8.44
N GLU A 268 -5.72 -20.33 -9.22
CA GLU A 268 -6.85 -21.27 -9.19
C GLU A 268 -7.04 -21.92 -7.82
N ASP A 269 -5.94 -22.17 -7.08
CA ASP A 269 -5.97 -22.78 -5.75
C ASP A 269 -6.53 -21.86 -4.65
N GLU A 270 -6.71 -20.57 -4.94
CA GLU A 270 -7.26 -19.60 -3.98
C GLU A 270 -8.80 -19.48 -4.03
N VAL A 271 -9.46 -20.13 -5.00
CA VAL A 271 -10.91 -20.04 -5.18
C VAL A 271 -11.64 -20.75 -4.04
N GLY A 272 -12.55 -20.04 -3.37
CA GLY A 272 -13.35 -20.59 -2.28
C GLY A 272 -12.62 -20.66 -0.92
N MET A 273 -11.40 -20.12 -0.82
CA MET A 273 -10.70 -19.98 0.45
C MET A 273 -11.54 -19.21 1.48
N LYS A 274 -11.43 -19.59 2.76
CA LYS A 274 -12.13 -18.93 3.86
C LYS A 274 -11.54 -17.55 4.13
N GLN A 275 -12.41 -16.59 4.47
CA GLN A 275 -11.99 -15.27 4.95
C GLN A 275 -11.54 -15.38 6.41
N GLU A 276 -10.23 -15.40 6.61
CA GLU A 276 -9.61 -15.44 7.93
C GLU A 276 -8.67 -14.24 8.10
N SER A 277 -8.49 -13.78 9.34
CA SER A 277 -7.57 -12.70 9.66
C SER A 277 -6.20 -13.28 9.97
N HIS A 278 -5.19 -12.90 9.20
CA HIS A 278 -3.84 -13.47 9.33
C HIS A 278 -2.94 -12.69 10.32
N HIS A 279 -3.45 -11.61 10.91
CA HIS A 279 -2.61 -10.58 11.54
C HIS A 279 -2.74 -10.47 13.06
N HIS A 280 -3.52 -11.35 13.70
CA HIS A 280 -3.79 -11.29 15.14
C HIS A 280 -2.53 -11.27 16.03
N HIS A 281 -1.43 -11.86 15.56
CA HIS A 281 -0.18 -11.97 16.32
C HIS A 281 0.68 -10.69 16.30
N VAL A 282 0.45 -9.76 15.36
CA VAL A 282 1.21 -8.50 15.20
C VAL A 282 0.40 -7.24 15.50
N GLU A 283 -0.83 -7.38 16.00
CA GLU A 283 -1.68 -6.28 16.41
C GLU A 283 -1.00 -5.44 17.51
N GLY A 284 -0.87 -4.13 17.28
CA GLY A 284 -0.41 -3.18 18.31
C GLY A 284 1.07 -3.28 18.74
N GLN A 285 1.92 -4.02 18.03
CA GLN A 285 3.34 -4.20 18.40
C GLN A 285 4.20 -2.91 18.35
N GLY A 286 3.73 -1.85 17.69
CA GLY A 286 4.32 -0.51 17.71
C GLY A 286 5.60 -0.33 16.88
N ALA A 287 6.08 0.91 16.83
CA ALA A 287 7.25 1.34 16.06
C ALA A 287 8.61 0.92 16.65
N SER A 288 8.62 0.20 17.77
CA SER A 288 9.83 -0.35 18.40
C SER A 288 10.28 -1.67 17.78
N ALA A 289 9.53 -2.22 16.81
CA ALA A 289 9.92 -3.42 16.09
C ALA A 289 11.18 -3.18 15.23
N PRO A 290 12.16 -4.10 15.20
CA PRO A 290 13.35 -4.00 14.34
C PRO A 290 12.98 -3.74 12.87
N GLY A 291 13.74 -2.86 12.21
CA GLY A 291 13.52 -2.46 10.82
C GLY A 291 12.29 -1.56 10.58
N SER A 292 11.88 -0.77 11.59
CA SER A 292 10.83 0.24 11.44
C SER A 292 11.32 1.54 10.78
N ASN A 293 12.63 1.78 10.82
CA ASN A 293 13.35 2.82 10.09
C ASN A 293 14.76 2.31 9.73
N VAL A 294 15.55 3.13 9.04
CA VAL A 294 16.92 2.75 8.67
C VAL A 294 17.83 2.68 9.91
N GLN A 295 17.66 3.59 10.87
CA GLN A 295 18.48 3.69 12.08
C GLN A 295 18.39 2.47 13.01
N ASN A 296 17.31 1.69 12.91
CA ASN A 296 17.09 0.48 13.70
C ASN A 296 17.08 -0.81 12.85
N CYS A 297 17.70 -0.76 11.68
CA CYS A 297 17.89 -1.92 10.82
C CYS A 297 19.38 -2.20 10.64
N ASP A 298 19.89 -3.27 11.25
CA ASP A 298 21.30 -3.67 11.16
C ASP A 298 21.76 -3.99 9.73
N LEU A 299 20.79 -4.24 8.84
CA LEU A 299 20.99 -4.67 7.46
C LEU A 299 20.81 -3.54 6.43
N CYS A 300 20.48 -2.31 6.85
CA CYS A 300 20.42 -1.13 5.98
C CYS A 300 21.57 -0.17 6.34
N ASP A 301 22.07 0.56 5.34
CA ASP A 301 23.09 1.62 5.52
C ASP A 301 22.44 3.00 5.32
N ASP A 302 22.50 3.53 4.10
CA ASP A 302 22.06 4.89 3.78
C ASP A 302 20.55 4.99 3.52
N PHE A 303 19.92 3.90 3.07
CA PHE A 303 18.47 3.80 2.86
C PHE A 303 17.97 2.35 2.96
N CYS A 304 16.64 2.17 3.02
CA CYS A 304 16.06 0.83 3.12
C CYS A 304 15.99 0.12 1.78
N THR A 305 16.83 -0.90 1.58
CA THR A 305 16.77 -1.78 0.40
C THR A 305 15.62 -2.79 0.47
N GLY A 306 15.20 -3.13 1.70
CA GLY A 306 14.23 -4.20 1.96
C GLY A 306 14.81 -5.60 1.96
N ALA A 307 16.12 -5.76 1.73
CA ALA A 307 16.78 -7.06 1.66
C ALA A 307 16.64 -7.88 2.95
N CYS A 308 16.61 -7.22 4.12
CA CYS A 308 16.37 -7.86 5.41
C CYS A 308 15.09 -8.70 5.48
N ARG A 309 14.08 -8.38 4.66
CA ARG A 309 12.83 -9.16 4.59
C ARG A 309 13.02 -10.54 3.96
N LEU A 310 14.11 -10.77 3.22
CA LEU A 310 14.44 -12.06 2.61
C LEU A 310 15.15 -13.02 3.58
N GLN A 311 15.81 -12.51 4.63
CA GLN A 311 16.44 -13.36 5.63
C GLN A 311 15.40 -13.98 6.57
N HIS A 312 14.42 -13.18 7.00
CA HIS A 312 13.34 -13.65 7.88
C HIS A 312 12.33 -14.61 7.23
N THR A 313 12.43 -14.87 5.92
CA THR A 313 11.59 -15.88 5.25
C THR A 313 12.20 -17.30 5.29
N HIS A 314 13.42 -17.47 5.78
CA HIS A 314 14.11 -18.77 5.80
C HIS A 314 14.15 -19.46 7.17
N ASP A 315 13.79 -18.81 8.27
CA ASP A 315 13.88 -19.40 9.63
C ASP A 315 12.73 -20.36 9.99
N HIS A 316 11.87 -20.73 9.03
CA HIS A 316 10.80 -21.72 9.23
C HIS A 316 10.90 -22.95 8.33
N GLU A 317 11.94 -23.07 7.51
CA GLU A 317 12.23 -24.29 6.76
C GLU A 317 13.50 -24.94 7.30
N ASN A 318 13.32 -26.03 8.07
CA ASN A 318 14.33 -26.95 8.61
C ASN A 318 14.84 -26.65 10.02
N ASP A 319 14.15 -27.20 11.02
CA ASP A 319 14.76 -28.20 11.92
C ASP A 319 13.78 -28.57 13.02
N HIS A 320 13.11 -29.72 12.94
CA HIS A 320 12.66 -30.40 14.17
C HIS A 320 12.76 -31.92 14.03
N HIS A 321 13.90 -32.42 14.51
CA HIS A 321 14.02 -33.75 15.08
C HIS A 321 12.94 -33.99 16.14
N HIS A 322 12.40 -35.21 16.13
CA HIS A 322 11.45 -35.77 17.08
C HIS A 322 11.70 -35.33 18.53
N HIS A 323 10.66 -34.85 19.22
CA HIS A 323 10.19 -35.41 20.50
C HIS A 323 8.81 -34.82 20.83
N GLY A 324 7.87 -35.70 21.18
CA GLY A 324 6.47 -35.36 21.34
C GLY A 324 6.19 -34.46 22.54
N HIS A 325 5.44 -33.39 22.28
CA HIS A 325 4.47 -32.80 23.19
C HIS A 325 3.41 -32.11 22.33
N HIS A 326 2.14 -32.33 22.67
CA HIS A 326 0.99 -31.76 21.96
C HIS A 326 0.86 -30.27 22.31
N ASP A 327 1.48 -29.43 21.50
CA ASP A 327 1.14 -28.01 21.39
C ASP A 327 0.56 -27.76 20.00
N HIS A 328 -0.63 -27.17 19.95
CA HIS A 328 -1.30 -26.80 18.70
C HIS A 328 -0.56 -25.61 18.07
N HIS A 329 0.51 -25.90 17.33
CA HIS A 329 1.11 -24.96 16.41
C HIS A 329 0.19 -24.78 15.20
N HIS A 330 -0.42 -23.60 15.08
CA HIS A 330 -1.03 -23.17 13.83
C HIS A 330 0.11 -22.75 12.89
N ASP A 331 0.56 -23.66 12.05
CA ASP A 331 1.48 -23.33 10.96
C ASP A 331 0.81 -22.32 10.01
N HIS A 332 1.38 -21.12 9.94
CA HIS A 332 0.87 -20.00 9.17
C HIS A 332 1.37 -20.07 7.73
N HIS A 333 0.63 -20.74 6.85
CA HIS A 333 0.89 -20.64 5.41
C HIS A 333 0.20 -19.39 4.84
N HIS A 334 0.92 -18.28 4.71
CA HIS A 334 0.55 -17.33 3.66
C HIS A 334 0.64 -18.08 2.33
N HIS A 335 -0.42 -18.08 1.52
CA HIS A 335 -0.32 -18.63 0.17
C HIS A 335 0.83 -17.91 -0.53
N PRO A 336 1.92 -18.62 -0.87
CA PRO A 336 3.10 -17.99 -1.40
C PRO A 336 2.73 -17.37 -2.74
N TYR A 337 3.07 -16.09 -2.91
CA TYR A 337 2.91 -15.43 -4.20
C TYR A 337 3.64 -16.29 -5.27
N PRO A 338 2.96 -16.73 -6.36
CA PRO A 338 3.50 -17.74 -7.27
C PRO A 338 4.86 -17.39 -7.89
N HIS A 339 5.19 -16.10 -7.92
CA HIS A 339 6.41 -15.56 -8.51
C HIS A 339 7.29 -14.83 -7.50
N SER A 340 7.26 -15.25 -6.23
CA SER A 340 8.11 -14.69 -5.16
C SER A 340 9.61 -14.74 -5.50
N LYS A 341 10.03 -15.74 -6.28
CA LYS A 341 11.42 -15.93 -6.75
C LYS A 341 11.75 -15.25 -8.09
N HIS A 342 10.88 -14.38 -8.61
CA HIS A 342 11.12 -13.71 -9.89
C HIS A 342 12.38 -12.81 -9.81
N PRO A 343 13.29 -12.81 -10.80
CA PRO A 343 14.56 -12.07 -10.74
C PRO A 343 14.39 -10.54 -10.70
N LEU A 344 13.24 -10.04 -11.16
CA LEU A 344 12.88 -8.62 -11.05
C LEU A 344 12.02 -8.32 -9.80
N GLY A 345 11.71 -9.35 -9.00
CA GLY A 345 10.89 -9.26 -7.79
C GLY A 345 11.74 -9.16 -6.52
N PRO A 346 11.25 -9.66 -5.37
CA PRO A 346 11.99 -9.65 -4.10
C PRO A 346 13.45 -10.13 -4.22
N GLU A 347 13.72 -11.13 -5.06
CA GLU A 347 15.07 -11.64 -5.28
C GLU A 347 16.07 -10.60 -5.83
N SER A 348 15.59 -9.56 -6.51
CA SER A 348 16.47 -8.52 -7.07
C SER A 348 17.24 -7.74 -6.01
N VAL A 349 16.74 -7.70 -4.77
CA VAL A 349 17.39 -7.00 -3.65
C VAL A 349 18.31 -7.90 -2.83
N ARG A 350 18.42 -9.20 -3.16
CA ARG A 350 19.31 -10.14 -2.44
C ARG A 350 20.77 -9.70 -2.49
N LYS A 351 21.18 -9.01 -3.56
CA LYS A 351 22.54 -8.43 -3.73
C LYS A 351 22.89 -7.35 -2.68
N TYR A 352 21.93 -6.89 -1.89
CA TYR A 352 22.12 -5.93 -0.79
C TYR A 352 22.11 -6.58 0.60
N LEU A 353 22.03 -7.91 0.69
CA LEU A 353 22.23 -8.58 1.97
C LEU A 353 23.68 -8.39 2.42
N LYS A 354 23.85 -8.04 3.69
CA LYS A 354 25.15 -8.07 4.35
C LYS A 354 25.44 -9.50 4.80
N ASP A 355 26.70 -9.90 4.70
CA ASP A 355 27.21 -11.20 5.15
C ASP A 355 27.17 -11.35 6.68
#